data_AF-A0A3C0QZU0-F1
#
_entry.id   AF-A0A3C0QZU0-F1
#
_cell.length_a   1.000
_cell.length_b   1.000
_cell.length_c   1.000
_cell.angle_alpha   90.00
_cell.angle_beta   90.00
_cell.angle_gamma   90.00
#
_symmetry.space_group_name_H-M   'P 1'
#
loop_
_entity.id
_entity.type
_entity.pdbx_description
1 polymer ?
#
loop_
_entity_poly.entity_id
_entity_poly.type
_entity_poly.pdbx_seq_one_letter_code
_entity_poly.pdbx_strand_id
1 'polypeptide(L)'
;MVLATLKLMSAMNWLAKPPVPLSLVNEVLFSIIHFDELTSTNDYIKNNYRLLPDVSLIRADYQSAGRGQFSRNWESNRGQNLLVSLLLKTGINDLSVHSYEEQVRNSLISLLDFYGVNAHIKLPNDIFVGDRKISGILIETKQIAGVYEYLIIGIGLNVGQTEFPDYLNATSIALQSPLKIYLEDVFNKFISMLEVNLAPLLTKTP
;
A
#
# COMPACT_ATOMS: atom_id res chain seq x y z
N MET A 1 27.39 59.33 -11.29
CA MET A 1 26.19 59.65 -10.48
C MET A 1 25.01 59.02 -11.20
N VAL A 2 24.31 57.98 -10.78
CA VAL A 2 24.25 57.21 -9.52
C VAL A 2 23.79 55.78 -9.89
N LEU A 3 24.32 54.80 -9.17
CA LEU A 3 23.92 53.40 -9.08
C LEU A 3 22.40 53.19 -8.88
N ALA A 4 21.83 52.11 -9.41
CA ALA A 4 20.97 51.21 -8.61
C ALA A 4 20.47 49.99 -9.42
N THR A 5 20.99 48.84 -9.02
CA THR A 5 20.35 47.53 -9.08
C THR A 5 19.00 47.55 -8.36
N LEU A 6 17.96 46.91 -8.94
CA LEU A 6 16.83 46.40 -8.14
C LEU A 6 16.40 45.00 -8.63
N LYS A 7 16.66 44.03 -7.76
CA LYS A 7 16.03 42.71 -7.66
C LYS A 7 14.60 42.86 -7.12
N LEU A 8 13.66 42.02 -7.57
CA LEU A 8 12.56 41.39 -6.80
C LEU A 8 11.80 40.45 -7.78
N MET A 9 12.01 39.13 -7.70
CA MET A 9 11.14 38.14 -7.00
C MET A 9 9.72 38.02 -7.57
N SER A 10 9.42 36.91 -8.24
CA SER A 10 8.43 35.94 -7.72
C SER A 10 8.50 34.63 -8.51
N ALA A 11 8.15 33.56 -7.81
CA ALA A 11 8.35 32.17 -8.18
C ALA A 11 7.75 31.81 -9.56
N MET A 12 8.51 31.02 -10.32
CA MET A 12 7.95 30.24 -11.42
C MET A 12 6.84 29.33 -10.87
N ASN A 13 5.62 29.65 -11.28
CA ASN A 13 4.41 28.84 -11.10
C ASN A 13 4.65 27.39 -11.56
N TRP A 14 5.03 26.53 -10.64
CA TRP A 14 4.62 25.13 -10.65
C TRP A 14 3.47 25.04 -9.66
N LEU A 15 2.23 25.09 -10.15
CA LEU A 15 1.01 24.54 -9.54
C LEU A 15 -0.21 25.04 -10.33
N ALA A 16 -0.53 24.34 -11.42
CA ALA A 16 -1.89 24.28 -11.93
C ALA A 16 -2.04 22.95 -12.68
N LYS A 17 -2.33 21.88 -11.93
CA LYS A 17 -2.93 20.69 -12.52
C LYS A 17 -4.29 21.13 -13.13
N PRO A 18 -4.64 20.70 -14.36
CA PRO A 18 -5.91 21.08 -14.96
C PRO A 18 -7.08 20.59 -14.09
N PRO A 19 -8.23 21.30 -14.10
CA PRO A 19 -9.40 20.90 -13.34
C PRO A 19 -9.95 19.59 -13.92
N VAL A 20 -9.89 18.52 -13.15
CA VAL A 20 -10.61 17.28 -13.48
C VAL A 20 -12.11 17.57 -13.31
N PRO A 21 -12.96 17.32 -14.31
CA PRO A 21 -14.39 17.62 -14.23
C PRO A 21 -15.06 16.85 -13.09
N LEU A 22 -15.89 17.57 -12.33
CA LEU A 22 -16.65 17.09 -11.19
C LEU A 22 -17.88 16.30 -11.67
N SER A 23 -17.66 15.11 -12.22
CA SER A 23 -18.71 14.09 -12.41
C SER A 23 -18.22 12.75 -11.84
N LEU A 24 -17.88 12.77 -10.56
CA LEU A 24 -17.52 11.58 -9.78
C LEU A 24 -18.77 11.10 -9.06
N VAL A 25 -19.50 10.19 -9.70
CA VAL A 25 -20.22 9.18 -8.91
C VAL A 25 -19.12 8.34 -8.29
N ASN A 26 -18.99 8.39 -6.96
CA ASN A 26 -18.03 7.59 -6.19
C ASN A 26 -18.32 6.10 -6.39
N GLU A 27 -17.77 5.50 -7.44
CA GLU A 27 -17.52 4.06 -7.43
C GLU A 27 -16.24 3.86 -6.64
N VAL A 28 -16.37 3.26 -5.46
CA VAL A 28 -15.21 2.77 -4.69
C VAL A 28 -14.44 1.85 -5.62
N LEU A 29 -13.16 2.16 -5.84
CA LEU A 29 -12.34 1.44 -6.82
C LEU A 29 -12.19 -0.04 -6.47
N PHE A 30 -12.24 -0.36 -5.17
CA PHE A 30 -11.99 -1.68 -4.62
C PHE A 30 -13.26 -2.36 -4.12
N SER A 31 -13.43 -3.64 -4.45
CA SER A 31 -14.36 -4.50 -3.72
C SER A 31 -13.70 -4.97 -2.42
N ILE A 32 -14.02 -4.34 -1.29
CA ILE A 32 -13.38 -4.62 0.00
C ILE A 32 -14.14 -5.74 0.73
N ILE A 33 -13.42 -6.79 1.14
CA ILE A 33 -13.95 -7.90 1.94
C ILE A 33 -13.11 -8.03 3.21
N HIS A 34 -13.76 -8.00 4.37
CA HIS A 34 -13.13 -8.04 5.68
C HIS A 34 -13.44 -9.35 6.41
N PHE A 35 -12.44 -9.89 7.09
CA PHE A 35 -12.50 -11.09 7.90
C PHE A 35 -11.92 -10.84 9.31
N ASP A 36 -12.51 -11.46 10.33
CA ASP A 36 -11.92 -11.44 11.67
C ASP A 36 -10.57 -12.18 11.71
N GLU A 37 -10.45 -13.26 10.94
CA GLU A 37 -9.27 -14.11 10.89
C GLU A 37 -9.16 -14.86 9.57
N LEU A 38 -7.94 -14.98 9.06
CA LEU A 38 -7.56 -15.87 7.97
C LEU A 38 -6.25 -16.59 8.30
N THR A 39 -5.88 -17.62 7.54
CA THR A 39 -4.50 -18.12 7.55
C THR A 39 -3.56 -17.08 6.92
N SER A 40 -3.89 -16.66 5.69
CA SER A 40 -3.31 -15.50 5.02
C SER A 40 -4.30 -14.86 4.05
N THR A 41 -4.32 -13.53 3.94
CA THR A 41 -5.09 -12.78 2.94
C THR A 41 -4.66 -13.13 1.52
N ASN A 42 -3.35 -13.34 1.27
CA ASN A 42 -2.86 -13.80 -0.03
C ASN A 42 -3.37 -15.22 -0.36
N ASP A 43 -3.32 -16.14 0.60
CA ASP A 43 -3.80 -17.52 0.39
C ASP A 43 -5.30 -17.58 0.14
N TYR A 44 -6.07 -16.75 0.85
CA TYR A 44 -7.49 -16.61 0.60
C TYR A 44 -7.75 -16.20 -0.85
N ILE A 45 -7.03 -15.19 -1.37
CA ILE A 45 -7.17 -14.79 -2.77
C ILE A 45 -6.75 -15.92 -3.72
N LYS A 46 -5.59 -16.54 -3.52
CA LYS A 46 -5.12 -17.63 -4.40
C LYS A 46 -6.12 -18.78 -4.52
N ASN A 47 -6.79 -19.11 -3.43
CA ASN A 47 -7.77 -20.20 -3.40
C ASN A 47 -9.13 -19.79 -4.00
N ASN A 48 -9.45 -18.49 -4.04
CA ASN A 48 -10.78 -17.98 -4.39
C ASN A 48 -10.82 -17.00 -5.58
N TYR A 49 -9.69 -16.71 -6.24
CA TYR A 49 -9.57 -15.62 -7.23
C TYR A 49 -10.59 -15.66 -8.37
N ARG A 50 -11.07 -16.85 -8.74
CA ARG A 50 -12.09 -17.04 -9.78
C ARG A 50 -13.47 -16.53 -9.38
N LEU A 51 -13.76 -16.53 -8.08
CA LEU A 51 -15.04 -16.07 -7.51
C LEU A 51 -14.98 -14.59 -7.10
N LEU A 52 -13.79 -14.05 -6.92
CA LEU A 52 -13.58 -12.65 -6.54
C LEU A 52 -13.65 -11.74 -7.77
N PRO A 53 -14.29 -10.57 -7.69
CA PRO A 53 -14.20 -9.52 -8.71
C PRO A 53 -12.74 -9.12 -8.98
N ASP A 54 -12.48 -8.56 -10.17
CA ASP A 54 -11.21 -7.85 -10.36
C ASP A 54 -11.14 -6.66 -9.39
N VAL A 55 -9.93 -6.26 -9.00
CA VAL A 55 -9.69 -5.13 -8.07
C VAL A 55 -10.31 -5.37 -6.68
N SER A 56 -10.36 -6.64 -6.24
CA SER A 56 -10.80 -7.00 -4.89
C SER A 56 -9.70 -6.76 -3.85
N LEU A 57 -10.05 -6.20 -2.69
CA LEU A 57 -9.14 -6.00 -1.56
C LEU A 57 -9.61 -6.82 -0.37
N ILE A 58 -8.82 -7.82 0.02
CA ILE A 58 -9.10 -8.67 1.16
C ILE A 58 -8.36 -8.12 2.38
N ARG A 59 -9.06 -7.93 3.49
CA ARG A 59 -8.50 -7.51 4.78
C ARG A 59 -8.79 -8.54 5.86
N ALA A 60 -7.85 -8.77 6.76
CA ALA A 60 -8.10 -9.53 7.98
C ALA A 60 -7.62 -8.79 9.23
N ASP A 61 -8.29 -9.00 10.37
CA ASP A 61 -7.82 -8.49 11.67
C ASP A 61 -6.67 -9.32 12.25
N TYR A 62 -6.54 -10.57 11.80
CA TYR A 62 -5.47 -11.47 12.19
C TYR A 62 -5.15 -12.50 11.10
N GLN A 63 -3.87 -12.85 10.98
CA GLN A 63 -3.39 -13.95 10.15
C GLN A 63 -2.68 -14.98 11.01
N SER A 64 -3.19 -16.22 11.07
CA SER A 64 -2.57 -17.31 11.83
C SER A 64 -1.34 -17.91 11.13
N ALA A 65 -1.19 -17.68 9.83
CA ALA A 65 -0.06 -18.11 9.02
C ALA A 65 0.33 -17.02 8.01
N GLY A 66 0.44 -15.77 8.49
CA GLY A 66 0.85 -14.63 7.67
C GLY A 66 2.20 -14.86 7.01
N ARG A 67 2.36 -14.42 5.75
CA ARG A 67 3.54 -14.74 4.96
C ARG A 67 4.32 -13.50 4.51
N GLY A 68 5.63 -13.69 4.41
CA GLY A 68 6.55 -12.81 3.71
C GLY A 68 7.33 -13.58 2.64
N GLN A 69 8.32 -12.91 2.04
CA GLN A 69 9.19 -13.53 1.04
C GLN A 69 10.09 -14.61 1.64
N PHE A 70 10.55 -15.54 0.81
CA PHE A 70 11.50 -16.60 1.18
C PHE A 70 11.01 -17.45 2.37
N SER A 71 9.71 -17.76 2.40
CA SER A 71 9.05 -18.55 3.45
C SER A 71 9.15 -17.96 4.86
N ARG A 72 9.41 -16.65 4.98
CA ARG A 72 9.34 -15.94 6.26
C ARG A 72 7.87 -15.76 6.65
N ASN A 73 7.62 -15.74 7.96
CA ASN A 73 6.30 -15.43 8.49
C ASN A 73 6.15 -13.92 8.71
N TRP A 74 4.95 -13.41 8.45
CA TRP A 74 4.53 -12.10 8.91
C TRP A 74 3.76 -12.26 10.21
N GLU A 75 4.34 -11.77 11.30
CA GLU A 75 3.77 -11.87 12.64
C GLU A 75 3.07 -10.57 13.04
N SER A 76 1.87 -10.70 13.59
CA SER A 76 1.02 -9.55 13.94
C SER A 76 0.06 -9.89 15.06
N ASN A 77 -0.15 -8.98 15.99
CA ASN A 77 -1.22 -9.06 16.97
C ASN A 77 -2.58 -8.77 16.30
N ARG A 78 -3.63 -9.42 16.81
CA ARG A 78 -5.00 -9.24 16.34
C ARG A 78 -5.44 -7.78 16.48
N GLY A 79 -6.01 -7.22 15.41
CA GLY A 79 -6.61 -5.89 15.37
C GLY A 79 -5.62 -4.73 15.54
N GLN A 80 -4.31 -4.99 15.46
CA GLN A 80 -3.28 -3.96 15.66
C GLN A 80 -2.59 -3.53 14.36
N ASN A 81 -2.72 -4.28 13.28
CA ASN A 81 -1.94 -4.08 12.06
C ASN A 81 -2.83 -4.16 10.83
N LEU A 82 -2.40 -3.49 9.76
CA LEU A 82 -3.09 -3.55 8.48
C LEU A 82 -2.54 -4.77 7.71
N LEU A 83 -3.41 -5.76 7.56
CA LEU A 83 -3.14 -7.02 6.86
C LEU A 83 -4.09 -7.09 5.67
N VAL A 84 -3.60 -6.73 4.49
CA VAL A 84 -4.45 -6.63 3.29
C VAL A 84 -3.79 -7.27 2.08
N SER A 85 -4.61 -7.69 1.12
CA SER A 85 -4.14 -8.16 -0.18
C SER A 85 -5.03 -7.63 -1.29
N LEU A 86 -4.42 -7.06 -2.32
CA LEU A 86 -5.09 -6.61 -3.54
C LEU A 86 -5.02 -7.70 -4.62
N LEU A 87 -6.16 -8.04 -5.23
CA LEU A 87 -6.27 -8.89 -6.40
C LEU A 87 -6.42 -8.03 -7.66
N LEU A 88 -5.59 -8.32 -8.66
CA LEU A 88 -5.72 -7.82 -10.03
C LEU A 88 -5.80 -9.02 -10.98
N LYS A 89 -6.64 -8.95 -12.01
CA LYS A 89 -6.84 -10.01 -13.02
C LYS A 89 -6.71 -9.52 -14.46
N THR A 90 -6.96 -8.24 -14.73
CA THR A 90 -6.93 -7.69 -16.09
C THR A 90 -5.76 -6.73 -16.31
N GLY A 91 -5.34 -6.58 -17.57
CA GLY A 91 -4.29 -5.64 -17.96
C GLY A 91 -2.88 -5.97 -17.45
N ILE A 92 -2.63 -7.20 -16.97
CA ILE A 92 -1.37 -7.57 -16.33
C ILE A 92 -0.35 -8.06 -17.36
N ASN A 93 0.81 -7.42 -17.34
CA ASN A 93 2.07 -7.82 -17.97
C ASN A 93 3.26 -7.49 -17.04
N ASP A 94 4.47 -7.91 -17.40
CA ASP A 94 5.66 -7.74 -16.56
C ASP A 94 5.93 -6.27 -16.17
N LEU A 95 5.74 -5.32 -17.11
CA LEU A 95 5.92 -3.89 -16.82
C LEU A 95 4.86 -3.37 -15.84
N SER A 96 3.61 -3.82 -16.00
CA SER A 96 2.52 -3.44 -15.11
C SER A 96 2.72 -3.98 -13.70
N VAL A 97 3.27 -5.20 -13.53
CA VAL A 97 3.54 -5.78 -12.20
C VAL A 97 4.48 -4.87 -11.41
N HIS A 98 5.59 -4.44 -12.02
CA HIS A 98 6.52 -3.50 -11.41
C HIS A 98 5.87 -2.14 -11.13
N SER A 99 5.02 -1.66 -12.05
CA SER A 99 4.29 -0.40 -11.89
C SER A 99 3.33 -0.45 -10.70
N TYR A 100 2.57 -1.54 -10.55
CA TYR A 100 1.66 -1.73 -9.42
C TYR A 100 2.41 -1.81 -8.09
N GLU A 101 3.50 -2.59 -8.05
CA GLU A 101 4.36 -2.70 -6.87
C GLU A 101 4.94 -1.33 -6.45
N GLU A 102 5.41 -0.54 -7.42
CA GLU A 102 5.91 0.82 -7.18
C GLU A 102 4.82 1.74 -6.63
N GLN A 103 3.63 1.75 -7.24
CA GLN A 103 2.54 2.61 -6.78
C GLN A 103 2.06 2.23 -5.38
N VAL A 104 2.02 0.94 -5.05
CA VAL A 104 1.71 0.47 -3.69
C VAL A 104 2.75 0.94 -2.68
N ARG A 105 4.05 0.84 -3.00
CA ARG A 105 5.13 1.40 -2.16
C ARG A 105 4.94 2.90 -1.95
N ASN A 106 4.66 3.65 -3.02
CA ASN A 106 4.46 5.09 -2.94
C ASN A 106 3.25 5.48 -2.09
N SER A 107 2.17 4.69 -2.14
CA SER A 107 1.01 4.86 -1.25
C SER A 107 1.38 4.65 0.21
N LEU A 108 2.19 3.63 0.53
CA LEU A 108 2.66 3.38 1.90
C LEU A 108 3.62 4.48 2.39
N ILE A 109 4.55 4.94 1.56
CA ILE A 109 5.46 6.05 1.94
C ILE A 109 4.65 7.32 2.19
N SER A 110 3.70 7.64 1.32
CA SER A 110 2.82 8.81 1.51
C SER A 110 2.00 8.69 2.79
N LEU A 111 1.52 7.48 3.12
CA LEU A 111 0.74 7.21 4.33
C LEU A 111 1.59 7.45 5.57
N LEU A 112 2.81 6.89 5.58
CA LEU A 112 3.73 7.03 6.70
C LEU A 112 4.14 8.49 6.91
N ASP A 113 4.43 9.22 5.82
CA ASP A 113 4.72 10.66 5.88
C ASP A 113 3.54 11.47 6.44
N PHE A 114 2.30 11.15 6.04
CA PHE A 114 1.09 11.77 6.59
C PHE A 114 0.98 11.59 8.12
N TYR A 115 1.41 10.45 8.65
CA TYR A 115 1.48 10.19 10.09
C TYR A 115 2.78 10.69 10.74
N GLY A 116 3.62 11.45 10.04
CA GLY A 116 4.88 11.98 10.57
C GLY A 116 5.97 10.93 10.79
N VAL A 117 5.87 9.78 10.11
CA VAL A 117 6.83 8.67 10.22
C VAL A 117 7.86 8.78 9.10
N ASN A 118 9.11 9.04 9.47
CA ASN A 118 10.23 9.12 8.51
C ASN A 118 10.67 7.73 8.04
N ALA A 119 9.99 7.23 7.01
CA ALA A 119 10.20 5.91 6.44
C ALA A 119 10.95 5.96 5.11
N HIS A 120 11.65 4.88 4.78
CA HIS A 120 12.31 4.69 3.48
C HIS A 120 12.10 3.27 2.95
N ILE A 121 12.19 3.14 1.63
CA ILE A 121 12.09 1.86 0.95
C ILE A 121 13.42 1.13 1.09
N LYS A 122 13.37 -0.08 1.65
CA LYS A 122 14.45 -1.07 1.60
C LYS A 122 14.10 -2.08 0.52
N LEU A 123 14.73 -1.94 -0.63
CA LEU A 123 14.47 -2.80 -1.77
C LEU A 123 14.73 -4.29 -1.43
N PRO A 124 13.98 -5.21 -2.06
CA PRO A 124 12.96 -4.94 -3.08
C PRO A 124 11.58 -4.54 -2.52
N ASN A 125 11.19 -5.02 -1.34
CA ASN A 125 9.77 -5.07 -0.96
C ASN A 125 9.44 -4.59 0.46
N ASP A 126 10.41 -4.03 1.17
CA ASP A 126 10.22 -3.66 2.56
C ASP A 126 10.30 -2.15 2.78
N ILE A 127 9.64 -1.67 3.83
CA ILE A 127 9.71 -0.28 4.28
C ILE A 127 10.21 -0.27 5.71
N PHE A 128 11.14 0.64 5.98
CA PHE A 128 11.90 0.73 7.22
C PHE A 128 11.86 2.14 7.81
N VAL A 129 12.01 2.22 9.13
CA VAL A 129 12.30 3.46 9.87
C VAL A 129 13.58 3.21 10.66
N GLY A 130 14.64 3.93 10.30
CA GLY A 130 16.00 3.57 10.72
C GLY A 130 16.34 2.15 10.25
N ASP A 131 16.71 1.27 11.16
CA ASP A 131 17.03 -0.13 10.87
C ASP A 131 15.87 -1.10 11.13
N ARG A 132 14.70 -0.59 11.57
CA ARG A 132 13.53 -1.40 11.94
C ARG A 132 12.48 -1.46 10.85
N LYS A 133 11.94 -2.65 10.60
CA LYS A 133 10.91 -2.88 9.58
C LYS A 133 9.54 -2.39 10.07
N ILE A 134 8.83 -1.63 9.23
CA ILE A 134 7.45 -1.15 9.51
C ILE A 134 6.41 -1.76 8.56
N SER A 135 6.80 -2.07 7.32
CA SER A 135 5.91 -2.70 6.34
C SER A 135 6.66 -3.67 5.44
N GLY A 136 5.94 -4.67 4.93
CA GLY A 136 6.41 -5.59 3.90
C GLY A 136 5.35 -5.81 2.84
N ILE A 137 5.81 -5.94 1.60
CA ILE A 137 4.98 -6.20 0.43
C ILE A 137 5.32 -7.60 -0.10
N LEU A 138 4.30 -8.39 -0.43
CA LEU A 138 4.43 -9.73 -0.98
C LEU A 138 3.68 -9.82 -2.31
N ILE A 139 4.44 -9.90 -3.39
CA ILE A 139 3.92 -10.09 -4.75
C ILE A 139 3.83 -11.59 -5.06
N GLU A 140 2.65 -12.04 -5.46
CA GLU A 140 2.42 -13.39 -5.99
C GLU A 140 1.64 -13.32 -7.30
N THR A 141 2.10 -14.03 -8.32
CA THR A 141 1.46 -14.07 -9.63
C THR A 141 1.16 -15.51 -10.04
N LYS A 142 0.23 -15.66 -10.99
CA LYS A 142 0.01 -16.93 -11.69
C LYS A 142 -0.08 -16.66 -13.17
N GLN A 143 0.63 -17.46 -13.95
CA GLN A 143 0.56 -17.43 -15.40
C GLN A 143 0.13 -18.80 -15.95
N ILE A 144 -0.68 -18.79 -17.00
CA ILE A 144 -1.04 -19.98 -17.80
C ILE A 144 -0.73 -19.63 -19.25
N ALA A 145 0.11 -20.46 -19.90
CA ALA A 145 0.52 -20.25 -21.29
C ALA A 145 1.06 -18.83 -21.59
N GLY A 146 1.79 -18.24 -20.65
CA GLY A 146 2.38 -16.89 -20.78
C GLY A 146 1.40 -15.74 -20.52
N VAL A 147 0.14 -16.03 -20.15
CA VAL A 147 -0.86 -15.02 -19.79
C VAL A 147 -1.05 -15.01 -18.28
N TYR A 148 -1.04 -13.81 -17.69
CA TYR A 148 -1.33 -13.63 -16.28
C TYR A 148 -2.80 -13.94 -15.97
N GLU A 149 -3.02 -14.87 -15.04
CA GLU A 149 -4.33 -15.15 -14.43
C GLU A 149 -4.64 -14.17 -13.31
N TYR A 150 -3.62 -13.83 -12.52
CA TYR A 150 -3.72 -12.84 -11.46
C TYR A 150 -2.36 -12.25 -11.08
N LEU A 151 -2.44 -11.10 -10.42
CA LEU A 151 -1.41 -10.49 -9.59
C LEU A 151 -2.03 -10.25 -8.21
N ILE A 152 -1.36 -10.71 -7.16
CA ILE A 152 -1.72 -10.49 -5.76
C ILE A 152 -0.63 -9.64 -5.12
N ILE A 153 -1.04 -8.55 -4.49
CA ILE A 153 -0.15 -7.67 -3.72
C ILE A 153 -0.57 -7.72 -2.27
N GLY A 154 0.11 -8.55 -1.50
CA GLY A 154 -0.03 -8.64 -0.04
C GLY A 154 0.74 -7.51 0.64
N ILE A 155 0.14 -6.91 1.66
CA ILE A 155 0.67 -5.76 2.38
C ILE A 155 0.46 -6.01 3.86
N GLY A 156 1.57 -6.11 4.58
CA GLY A 156 1.62 -6.04 6.03
C GLY A 156 2.16 -4.69 6.44
N LEU A 157 1.42 -3.95 7.26
CA LEU A 157 1.87 -2.68 7.84
C LEU A 157 1.62 -2.70 9.35
N ASN A 158 2.68 -2.46 10.11
CA ASN A 158 2.62 -2.37 11.56
C ASN A 158 2.02 -1.02 11.98
N VAL A 159 0.85 -1.03 12.60
CA VAL A 159 0.09 0.19 12.90
C VAL A 159 0.09 0.51 14.38
N GLY A 160 -0.74 -0.17 15.16
CA GLY A 160 -0.96 0.05 16.59
C GLY A 160 -0.13 -0.86 17.50
N GLN A 161 0.57 -1.85 16.96
CA GLN A 161 1.36 -2.78 17.76
C GLN A 161 2.59 -2.09 18.35
N THR A 162 2.76 -2.16 19.67
CA THR A 162 3.88 -1.52 20.39
C THR A 162 4.90 -2.51 20.93
N GLU A 163 4.56 -3.79 20.98
CA GLU A 163 5.41 -4.87 21.46
C GLU A 163 5.69 -5.84 20.30
N PHE A 164 6.96 -6.16 20.10
CA PHE A 164 7.43 -7.07 19.06
C PHE A 164 8.43 -8.04 19.69
N PRO A 165 8.45 -9.31 19.27
CA PRO A 165 9.55 -10.21 19.60
C PRO A 165 10.90 -9.63 19.15
N ASP A 166 11.92 -9.77 20.00
CA ASP A 166 13.25 -9.18 19.80
C ASP A 166 13.89 -9.57 18.45
N TYR A 167 13.55 -10.74 17.91
CA TYR A 167 14.11 -11.25 16.66
C TYR A 167 13.54 -10.60 15.38
N LEU A 168 12.41 -9.87 15.45
CA LEU A 168 11.77 -9.29 14.26
C LEU A 168 12.39 -7.97 13.81
N ASN A 169 13.16 -7.29 14.67
CA ASN A 169 13.69 -5.94 14.43
C ASN A 169 12.64 -5.01 13.77
N ALA A 170 11.49 -4.86 14.42
CA ALA A 170 10.30 -4.22 13.87
C ALA A 170 9.92 -2.94 14.64
N THR A 171 9.12 -2.10 13.98
CA THR A 171 8.50 -0.90 14.56
C THR A 171 7.09 -0.73 13.99
N SER A 172 6.36 0.29 14.44
CA SER A 172 4.99 0.57 14.02
C SER A 172 4.74 2.07 13.91
N ILE A 173 3.61 2.45 13.30
CA ILE A 173 3.17 3.84 13.28
C ILE A 173 3.01 4.37 14.71
N ALA A 174 2.39 3.61 15.61
CA ALA A 174 2.18 4.02 17.00
C ALA A 174 3.48 4.26 17.78
N LEU A 175 4.57 3.58 17.43
CA LEU A 175 5.87 3.79 18.06
C LEU A 175 6.65 4.98 17.47
N GLN A 176 6.33 5.41 16.23
CA GLN A 176 7.12 6.41 15.50
C GLN A 176 6.39 7.74 15.33
N SER A 177 5.07 7.72 15.31
CA SER A 177 4.23 8.89 15.09
C SER A 177 4.01 9.65 16.40
N PRO A 178 3.99 11.00 16.37
CA PRO A 178 3.54 11.80 17.51
C PRO A 178 2.00 11.84 17.64
N LEU A 179 1.26 11.27 16.68
CA LEU A 179 -0.19 11.33 16.62
C LEU A 179 -0.83 10.14 17.35
N LYS A 180 -2.08 10.33 17.80
CA LYS A 180 -2.90 9.20 18.27
C LYS A 180 -3.34 8.38 17.05
N ILE A 181 -3.10 7.07 17.10
CA ILE A 181 -3.32 6.17 15.96
C ILE A 181 -4.54 5.29 16.21
N TYR A 182 -5.42 5.21 15.21
CA TYR A 182 -6.52 4.26 15.14
C TYR A 182 -6.43 3.47 13.83
N LEU A 183 -6.58 2.14 13.91
CA LEU A 183 -6.39 1.26 12.75
C LEU A 183 -7.34 1.60 11.60
N GLU A 184 -8.61 1.89 11.89
CA GLU A 184 -9.59 2.23 10.85
C GLU A 184 -9.26 3.55 10.13
N ASP A 185 -8.76 4.55 10.85
CA ASP A 185 -8.34 5.82 10.23
C ASP A 185 -7.16 5.58 9.27
N VAL A 186 -6.20 4.78 9.72
CA VAL A 186 -5.04 4.39 8.90
C VAL A 186 -5.49 3.59 7.67
N PHE A 187 -6.42 2.65 7.83
CA PHE A 187 -6.98 1.87 6.73
C PHE A 187 -7.70 2.76 5.71
N ASN A 188 -8.62 3.60 6.15
CA ASN A 188 -9.35 4.52 5.26
C ASN A 188 -8.40 5.47 4.53
N LYS A 189 -7.39 6.00 5.23
CA LYS A 189 -6.37 6.84 4.61
C LYS A 189 -5.54 6.05 3.60
N PHE A 190 -5.15 4.83 3.93
CA PHE A 190 -4.41 3.96 3.02
C PHE A 190 -5.20 3.65 1.74
N ILE A 191 -6.49 3.32 1.85
CA ILE A 191 -7.38 3.12 0.71
C ILE A 191 -7.38 4.38 -0.18
N SER A 192 -7.59 5.57 0.39
CA SER A 192 -7.58 6.81 -0.41
C SER A 192 -6.27 7.04 -1.19
N MET A 193 -5.13 6.67 -0.60
CA MET A 193 -3.82 6.79 -1.25
C MET A 193 -3.58 5.71 -2.30
N LEU A 194 -4.10 4.51 -2.10
CA LEU A 194 -4.11 3.46 -3.12
C LEU A 194 -4.96 3.88 -4.30
N GLU A 195 -6.17 4.40 -4.08
CA GLU A 195 -7.06 4.83 -5.17
C GLU A 195 -6.39 5.87 -6.05
N VAL A 196 -5.79 6.91 -5.45
CA VAL A 196 -5.09 7.97 -6.18
C VAL A 196 -3.93 7.43 -7.01
N ASN A 197 -3.10 6.55 -6.44
CA ASN A 197 -1.89 6.07 -7.11
C ASN A 197 -2.17 4.94 -8.12
N LEU A 198 -3.22 4.14 -7.93
CA LEU A 198 -3.57 3.03 -8.81
C LEU A 198 -4.55 3.41 -9.93
N ALA A 199 -5.36 4.47 -9.76
CA ALA A 199 -6.30 4.92 -10.78
C ALA A 199 -5.66 5.07 -12.19
N PRO A 200 -4.44 5.64 -12.36
CA PRO A 200 -3.81 5.75 -13.67
C PRO A 200 -3.41 4.41 -14.31
N LEU A 201 -3.31 3.34 -13.53
CA LEU A 201 -2.99 1.99 -14.03
C LEU A 201 -4.26 1.21 -14.37
N LEU A 202 -5.31 1.38 -13.56
CA LEU A 202 -6.58 0.66 -13.72
C LEU A 202 -7.47 1.23 -14.82
N THR A 203 -7.40 2.54 -15.06
CA THR A 203 -8.11 3.22 -16.16
C THR A 203 -7.45 3.01 -17.52
N LYS A 204 -6.20 2.52 -17.55
CA LYS A 204 -5.47 2.19 -18.78
C LYS A 204 -5.67 0.71 -19.11
N THR A 205 -6.91 0.33 -19.39
CA THR A 205 -7.19 -0.90 -20.12
C THR A 205 -7.62 -0.47 -21.52
N PRO A 206 -7.01 -0.99 -22.61
CA PRO A 206 -7.24 -0.51 -23.97
C PRO A 206 -8.70 -0.57 -24.43
#